data_AF-A0A101W9W3-F1
#
_entry.id   AF-A0A101W9W3-F1
#
_cell.length_a   1.000
_cell.length_b   1.000
_cell.length_c   1.000
_cell.angle_alpha   90.00
_cell.angle_beta   90.00
_cell.angle_gamma   90.00
#
_symmetry.space_group_name_H-M   'P 1'
#
loop_
_entity.id
_entity.type
_entity.pdbx_description
1 polymer ?
#
loop_
_entity_poly.entity_id
_entity_poly.type
_entity_poly.pdbx_seq_one_letter_code
_entity_poly.pdbx_strand_id
1 'polypeptide(L)'
;MGDAYLALSAELTEDQHWIAFIDAARNARKQFPEYRRIHKKAAQLLSEFSTVAQKLASLLAELQRTNVRLPVELQRHDEDIEVYFSPSESQVVRDLKGLRFLERALIQHTANSGTPLDLGRYLIKVSKIAGQFPVDFACPGVEAAISTRQDSKKTAYLRAFGALLKYSSINLSAPVVRAMAITANVILDDVDLSISEDTVRKALKRS
;
A
#
# COMPACT_ATOMS: atom_id res chain seq x y z
N MET A 1 -2.33 14.51 -39.48
CA MET A 1 -2.60 14.39 -38.03
C MET A 1 -1.88 13.15 -37.55
N GLY A 2 -1.16 13.20 -36.43
CA GLY A 2 -0.37 12.08 -35.91
C GLY A 2 -1.19 10.80 -35.76
N ASP A 3 -0.64 9.68 -36.23
CA ASP A 3 -1.25 8.34 -36.23
C ASP A 3 -1.64 7.88 -34.81
N ALA A 4 -0.81 8.22 -33.81
CA ALA A 4 -1.06 7.89 -32.41
C ALA A 4 -2.28 8.61 -31.82
N TYR A 5 -2.55 9.86 -32.22
CA TYR A 5 -3.73 10.58 -31.76
C TYR A 5 -5.01 9.95 -32.30
N LEU A 6 -5.03 9.57 -33.59
CA LEU A 6 -6.19 8.93 -34.21
C LEU A 6 -6.47 7.56 -33.61
N ALA A 7 -5.42 6.75 -33.43
CA ALA A 7 -5.53 5.44 -32.80
C ALA A 7 -6.03 5.53 -31.34
N LEU A 8 -5.54 6.50 -30.56
CA LEU A 8 -6.03 6.70 -29.19
C LEU A 8 -7.46 7.25 -29.15
N SER A 9 -7.82 8.16 -30.05
CA SER A 9 -9.17 8.73 -30.13
C SER A 9 -10.23 7.69 -30.51
N ALA A 10 -9.84 6.66 -31.26
CA ALA A 10 -10.71 5.53 -31.57
C ALA A 10 -10.99 4.64 -30.35
N GLU A 11 -10.10 4.62 -29.36
CA GLU A 11 -10.26 3.83 -28.13
C GLU A 11 -10.86 4.64 -26.97
N LEU A 12 -10.51 5.93 -26.86
CA LEU A 12 -11.06 6.84 -25.86
C LEU A 12 -12.23 7.62 -26.48
N THR A 13 -13.34 6.93 -26.72
CA THR A 13 -14.54 7.52 -27.33
C THR A 13 -15.31 8.46 -26.40
N GLU A 14 -15.18 8.27 -25.09
CA GLU A 14 -15.85 9.08 -24.07
C GLU A 14 -14.91 10.15 -23.53
N ASP A 15 -15.44 11.36 -23.33
CA ASP A 15 -14.69 12.47 -22.72
C ASP A 15 -14.14 12.09 -21.32
N GLN A 16 -14.89 11.25 -20.60
CA GLN A 16 -14.46 10.73 -19.30
C GLN A 16 -13.16 9.91 -19.38
N HIS A 17 -12.95 9.16 -20.48
CA HIS A 17 -11.73 8.41 -20.69
C HIS A 17 -10.53 9.33 -21.02
N TRP A 18 -10.78 10.43 -21.73
CA TRP A 18 -9.75 11.46 -21.95
C TRP A 18 -9.35 12.15 -20.66
N ILE A 19 -10.32 12.55 -19.83
CA ILE A 19 -10.07 13.15 -18.51
C ILE A 19 -9.26 12.18 -17.66
N ALA A 20 -9.69 10.92 -17.57
CA ALA A 20 -8.99 9.89 -16.81
C ALA A 20 -7.55 9.65 -17.33
N PHE A 21 -7.33 9.67 -18.64
CA PHE A 21 -6.00 9.54 -19.22
C PHE A 21 -5.08 10.70 -18.84
N ILE A 22 -5.57 11.93 -18.92
CA ILE A 22 -4.81 13.15 -18.58
C ILE A 22 -4.53 13.21 -17.08
N ASP A 23 -5.52 12.90 -16.25
CA ASP A 23 -5.36 12.88 -14.79
C ASP A 23 -4.39 11.77 -14.36
N ALA A 24 -4.43 10.60 -15.00
CA ALA A 24 -3.45 9.55 -14.78
C ALA A 24 -2.03 10.01 -15.17
N ALA A 25 -1.87 10.68 -16.31
CA ALA A 25 -0.58 11.25 -16.74
C ALA A 25 -0.04 12.28 -15.75
N ARG A 26 -0.91 13.15 -15.22
CA ARG A 26 -0.57 14.17 -14.21
C ARG A 26 -0.19 13.53 -12.87
N ASN A 27 -1.01 12.62 -12.38
CA ASN A 27 -0.81 11.93 -11.11
C ASN A 27 0.39 10.97 -11.12
N ALA A 28 0.82 10.50 -12.30
CA ALA A 28 2.03 9.72 -12.47
C ALA A 28 3.32 10.53 -12.35
N ARG A 29 3.29 11.87 -12.40
CA ARG A 29 4.47 12.74 -12.34
C ARG A 29 5.04 12.93 -10.91
N LYS A 30 4.57 12.15 -9.94
CA LYS A 30 5.01 12.25 -8.55
C LYS A 30 6.52 11.98 -8.38
N GLN A 31 7.09 12.54 -7.32
CA GLN A 31 8.48 12.29 -6.94
C GLN A 31 8.62 10.94 -6.22
N PHE A 32 8.69 9.85 -6.99
CA PHE A 32 8.80 8.49 -6.44
C PHE A 32 10.00 8.21 -5.51
N PRO A 33 11.16 8.88 -5.61
CA PRO A 33 12.26 8.65 -4.66
C PRO A 33 11.87 8.91 -3.20
N GLU A 34 11.02 9.92 -2.94
CA GLU A 34 10.53 10.21 -1.60
C GLU A 34 9.61 9.09 -1.09
N TYR A 35 8.68 8.63 -1.93
CA TYR A 35 7.80 7.51 -1.61
C TYR A 35 8.59 6.22 -1.33
N ARG A 36 9.68 5.94 -2.06
CA ARG A 36 10.58 4.81 -1.76
C ARG A 36 11.24 4.94 -0.38
N ARG A 37 11.66 6.15 0.00
CA ARG A 37 12.23 6.41 1.33
C ARG A 37 11.19 6.19 2.43
N ILE A 38 9.98 6.72 2.24
CA ILE A 38 8.86 6.56 3.17
C ILE A 38 8.50 5.08 3.31
N HIS A 39 8.39 4.35 2.19
CA HIS A 39 8.11 2.91 2.16
C HIS A 39 9.14 2.10 2.94
N LYS A 40 10.44 2.34 2.66
CA LYS A 40 11.54 1.70 3.39
C LYS A 40 11.50 2.02 4.88
N LYS A 41 11.21 3.28 5.24
CA LYS A 41 11.09 3.70 6.64
C LYS A 41 9.92 3.01 7.33
N ALA A 42 8.77 2.90 6.68
CA ALA A 42 7.60 2.20 7.22
C ALA A 42 7.89 0.70 7.43
N ALA A 43 8.52 0.04 6.46
CA ALA A 43 8.93 -1.36 6.59
C ALA A 43 9.94 -1.56 7.74
N GLN A 44 10.89 -0.64 7.89
CA GLN A 44 11.82 -0.64 9.01
C GLN A 44 11.08 -0.49 10.35
N LEU A 45 10.18 0.48 10.46
CA LEU A 45 9.41 0.72 11.69
C LEU A 45 8.56 -0.49 12.08
N LEU A 46 7.93 -1.19 11.12
CA LEU A 46 7.19 -2.41 11.39
C LEU A 46 8.09 -3.55 11.90
N SER A 47 9.28 -3.70 11.31
CA SER A 47 10.29 -4.66 11.78
C SER A 47 10.78 -4.35 13.19
N GLU A 48 11.04 -3.08 13.48
CA GLU A 48 11.44 -2.62 14.82
C GLU A 48 10.33 -2.86 15.83
N PHE A 49 9.08 -2.52 15.48
CA PHE A 49 7.92 -2.76 16.33
C PHE A 49 7.73 -4.26 16.64
N SER A 50 7.87 -5.13 15.62
CA SER A 50 7.80 -6.58 15.80
C SER A 50 8.88 -7.08 16.78
N THR A 51 10.12 -6.57 16.64
CA THR A 51 11.25 -6.91 17.50
C THR A 51 11.02 -6.46 18.94
N VAL A 52 10.54 -5.22 19.14
CA VAL A 52 10.24 -4.66 20.46
C VAL A 52 9.12 -5.44 21.14
N ALA A 53 8.05 -5.77 20.42
CA ALA A 53 6.95 -6.57 20.96
C ALA A 53 7.42 -7.96 21.40
N GLN A 54 8.30 -8.61 20.63
CA GLN A 54 8.87 -9.90 21.00
C GLN A 54 9.78 -9.80 22.23
N LYS A 55 10.63 -8.76 22.30
CA LYS A 55 11.51 -8.51 23.45
C LYS A 55 10.71 -8.21 24.73
N LEU A 56 9.62 -7.45 24.62
CA LEU A 56 8.76 -7.16 25.76
C LEU A 56 8.07 -8.45 26.24
N ALA A 57 7.60 -9.30 25.32
CA ALA A 57 7.04 -10.59 25.67
C ALA A 57 8.05 -11.51 26.38
N SER A 58 9.32 -11.52 25.96
CA SER A 58 10.36 -12.31 26.62
C SER A 58 10.68 -11.80 28.02
N LEU A 59 10.80 -10.48 28.21
CA LEU A 59 11.02 -9.87 29.53
C LEU A 59 9.87 -10.15 30.49
N LEU A 60 8.62 -10.12 30.01
CA LEU A 60 7.46 -10.50 30.81
C LEU A 60 7.53 -11.97 31.23
N ALA A 61 7.93 -12.87 30.33
CA ALA A 61 8.10 -14.28 30.66
C ALA A 61 9.23 -14.52 31.68
N GLU A 62 10.31 -13.73 31.63
CA GLU A 62 11.38 -13.78 32.64
C GLU A 62 10.93 -13.23 33.99
N LEU A 63 10.23 -12.09 34.01
CA LEU A 63 9.67 -11.51 35.23
C LEU A 63 8.67 -12.46 35.91
N GLN A 64 7.89 -13.22 35.14
CA GLN A 64 7.01 -14.24 35.70
C GLN A 64 7.78 -15.37 36.40
N ARG A 65 9.01 -15.67 35.96
CA ARG A 65 9.86 -16.69 36.59
C ARG A 65 10.52 -16.21 37.88
N THR A 66 10.61 -14.90 38.12
CA THR A 66 11.24 -14.38 39.35
C THR A 66 10.31 -14.44 40.57
N ASN A 67 9.09 -14.98 40.43
CA ASN A 67 8.06 -15.02 41.47
C ASN A 67 7.70 -13.64 42.06
N VAL A 68 8.04 -12.56 41.36
CA VAL A 68 7.60 -11.21 41.72
C VAL A 68 6.12 -11.10 41.39
N ARG A 69 5.33 -10.59 42.35
CA ARG A 69 3.90 -10.36 42.15
C ARG A 69 3.71 -9.25 41.12
N LEU A 70 3.32 -9.64 39.91
CA LEU A 70 3.04 -8.71 38.83
C LEU A 70 1.61 -8.13 38.98
N PRO A 71 1.35 -6.91 38.47
CA PRO A 71 0.00 -6.41 38.22
C PRO A 71 -0.83 -7.43 37.43
N VAL A 72 -2.14 -7.47 37.65
CA VAL A 72 -3.03 -8.50 37.08
C VAL A 72 -3.01 -8.50 35.55
N GLU A 73 -2.72 -7.36 34.93
CA GLU A 73 -2.59 -7.17 33.48
C GLU A 73 -1.32 -7.82 32.90
N LEU A 74 -0.35 -8.16 33.75
CA LEU A 74 0.94 -8.75 33.38
C LEU A 74 1.06 -10.21 33.83
N GLN A 75 0.02 -10.75 34.48
CA GLN A 75 -0.05 -12.15 34.89
C GLN A 75 -0.44 -13.02 33.71
N ARG A 76 0.20 -14.18 33.57
CA ARG A 76 -0.16 -15.19 32.58
C ARG A 76 -1.36 -15.96 33.10
N HIS A 77 -2.45 -16.00 32.35
CA HIS A 77 -3.57 -16.88 32.67
C HIS A 77 -3.40 -18.20 31.91
N ASP A 78 -3.26 -19.29 32.65
CA ASP A 78 -3.15 -20.66 32.13
C ASP A 78 -4.50 -21.25 31.70
N GLU A 79 -5.60 -20.50 31.80
CA GLU A 79 -6.87 -20.94 31.25
C GLU A 79 -6.84 -20.87 29.71
N ASP A 80 -7.10 -22.02 29.09
CA ASP A 80 -7.14 -22.25 27.65
C ASP A 80 -8.23 -21.39 26.97
N ILE A 81 -7.93 -20.11 26.74
CA ILE A 81 -8.63 -19.36 25.70
C ILE A 81 -8.04 -19.79 24.35
N GLU A 82 -8.48 -20.95 23.86
CA GLU A 82 -8.31 -21.34 22.47
C GLU A 82 -9.14 -20.39 21.60
N VAL A 83 -8.55 -19.28 21.18
CA VAL A 83 -9.11 -18.47 20.09
C VAL A 83 -8.88 -19.25 18.79
N TYR A 84 -9.85 -20.10 18.42
CA TYR A 84 -9.87 -20.81 17.15
C TYR A 84 -9.98 -19.82 15.97
N PHE A 85 -9.12 -20.01 14.97
CA PHE A 85 -9.21 -19.32 13.68
C PHE A 85 -9.49 -20.37 12.59
N SER A 86 -10.67 -20.34 11.99
CA SER A 86 -10.94 -21.07 10.74
C SER A 86 -10.48 -20.21 9.56
N PRO A 87 -9.56 -20.67 8.69
CA PRO A 87 -9.12 -19.91 7.54
C PRO A 87 -10.04 -20.21 6.34
N SER A 88 -10.76 -19.21 5.85
CA SER A 88 -11.22 -19.22 4.45
C SER A 88 -10.96 -17.88 3.76
N GLU A 89 -10.79 -18.00 2.45
CA GLU A 89 -10.00 -17.18 1.54
C GLU A 89 -10.51 -15.75 1.33
N SER A 90 -9.57 -14.82 1.12
CA SER A 90 -9.56 -13.79 0.05
C SER A 90 -8.61 -12.65 0.43
N GLN A 91 -7.54 -12.49 -0.35
CA GLN A 91 -6.30 -11.77 -0.01
C GLN A 91 -6.43 -10.25 0.23
N VAL A 92 -7.55 -9.60 -0.12
CA VAL A 92 -7.74 -8.15 0.09
C VAL A 92 -8.52 -7.85 1.38
N VAL A 93 -9.19 -8.86 1.94
CA VAL A 93 -10.00 -8.75 3.16
C VAL A 93 -9.15 -9.08 4.42
N ARG A 94 -7.91 -9.56 4.25
CA ARG A 94 -7.00 -9.95 5.34
C ARG A 94 -6.50 -8.76 6.18
N ASP A 95 -6.16 -7.64 5.54
CA ASP A 95 -5.38 -6.59 6.22
C ASP A 95 -6.24 -5.70 7.14
N LEU A 96 -7.49 -5.43 6.75
CA LEU A 96 -8.43 -4.66 7.57
C LEU A 96 -9.14 -5.51 8.63
N LYS A 97 -9.32 -6.82 8.41
CA LYS A 97 -9.92 -7.70 9.42
C LYS A 97 -8.97 -7.93 10.58
N GLY A 98 -7.66 -8.08 10.36
CA GLY A 98 -6.68 -8.29 11.44
C GLY A 98 -6.67 -7.13 12.46
N LEU A 99 -6.64 -5.89 11.97
CA LEU A 99 -6.62 -4.69 12.84
C LEU A 99 -7.97 -4.43 13.50
N ARG A 100 -9.09 -4.49 12.76
CA ARG A 100 -10.44 -4.36 13.36
C ARG A 100 -10.76 -5.51 14.31
N PHE A 101 -10.14 -6.68 14.13
CA PHE A 101 -10.26 -7.81 15.04
C PHE A 101 -9.43 -7.59 16.31
N LEU A 102 -8.20 -7.06 16.21
CA LEU A 102 -7.42 -6.66 17.39
C LEU A 102 -8.15 -5.58 18.17
N GLU A 103 -8.70 -4.58 17.47
CA GLU A 103 -9.51 -3.52 18.05
C GLU A 103 -10.78 -4.07 18.70
N ARG A 104 -11.52 -4.96 18.03
CA ARG A 104 -12.69 -5.64 18.61
C ARG A 104 -12.34 -6.57 19.76
N ALA A 105 -11.21 -7.26 19.71
CA ALA A 105 -10.73 -8.10 20.80
C ALA A 105 -10.37 -7.23 22.02
N LEU A 106 -9.70 -6.10 21.80
CA LEU A 106 -9.44 -5.12 22.85
C LEU A 106 -10.75 -4.57 23.42
N ILE A 107 -11.69 -4.15 22.57
CA ILE A 107 -12.99 -3.61 22.96
C ILE A 107 -13.83 -4.65 23.71
N GLN A 108 -13.90 -5.90 23.21
CA GLN A 108 -14.60 -7.00 23.88
C GLN A 108 -13.94 -7.37 25.21
N HIS A 109 -12.61 -7.36 25.31
CA HIS A 109 -11.93 -7.53 26.59
C HIS A 109 -12.21 -6.38 27.57
N THR A 110 -12.21 -5.13 27.11
CA THR A 110 -12.56 -3.98 27.97
C THR A 110 -14.04 -3.92 28.35
N ALA A 111 -14.91 -4.52 27.53
CA ALA A 111 -16.36 -4.45 27.72
C ALA A 111 -16.95 -5.64 28.48
N ASN A 112 -16.32 -6.83 28.47
CA ASN A 112 -17.04 -8.07 28.80
C ASN A 112 -16.38 -9.10 29.73
N SER A 113 -15.21 -8.89 30.35
CA SER A 113 -14.70 -9.98 31.21
C SER A 113 -13.77 -9.56 32.33
N GLY A 114 -14.09 -9.98 33.55
CA GLY A 114 -13.17 -10.03 34.69
C GLY A 114 -12.00 -11.01 34.54
N THR A 115 -11.72 -11.50 33.32
CA THR A 115 -10.50 -12.25 32.99
C THR A 115 -9.42 -11.28 32.51
N PRO A 116 -8.26 -11.23 33.19
CA PRO A 116 -7.17 -10.32 32.82
C PRO A 116 -6.54 -10.70 31.49
N LEU A 117 -6.17 -9.69 30.70
CA LEU A 117 -5.49 -9.86 29.41
C LEU A 117 -4.09 -10.45 29.62
N ASP A 118 -3.80 -11.62 29.05
CA ASP A 118 -2.43 -12.14 28.98
C ASP A 118 -1.62 -11.28 27.98
N LEU A 119 -0.99 -10.23 28.52
CA LEU A 119 -0.21 -9.27 27.73
C LEU A 119 0.95 -9.94 27.00
N GLY A 120 1.57 -10.99 27.57
CA GLY A 120 2.65 -11.72 26.93
C GLY A 120 2.18 -12.40 25.64
N ARG A 121 1.07 -13.15 25.70
CA ARG A 121 0.46 -13.76 24.50
C ARG A 121 0.00 -12.70 23.50
N TYR A 122 -0.56 -11.59 23.96
CA TYR A 122 -0.99 -10.49 23.10
C TYR A 122 0.20 -9.89 22.32
N LEU A 123 1.31 -9.59 23.00
CA LEU A 123 2.50 -9.01 22.39
C LEU A 123 3.16 -9.95 21.37
N ILE A 124 3.18 -11.27 21.64
CA ILE A 124 3.65 -12.27 20.65
C ILE A 124 2.77 -12.24 19.39
N LYS A 125 1.44 -12.17 19.55
CA LYS A 125 0.52 -12.09 18.41
C LYS A 125 0.70 -10.78 17.63
N VAL A 126 0.82 -9.65 18.32
CA VAL A 126 1.09 -8.34 17.72
C VAL A 126 2.42 -8.33 16.97
N SER A 127 3.48 -8.92 17.54
CA SER A 127 4.78 -9.08 16.89
C SER A 127 4.66 -9.87 15.58
N LYS A 128 3.92 -10.99 15.59
CA LYS A 128 3.69 -11.83 14.41
C LYS A 128 2.90 -11.08 13.33
N ILE A 129 1.83 -10.38 13.71
CA ILE A 129 1.00 -9.60 12.78
C ILE A 129 1.83 -8.47 12.16
N ALA A 130 2.55 -7.71 12.97
CA ALA A 130 3.37 -6.60 12.48
C ALA A 130 4.50 -7.07 11.55
N GLY A 131 5.13 -8.22 11.83
CA GLY A 131 6.17 -8.79 10.97
C GLY A 131 5.64 -9.31 9.63
N GLN A 132 4.32 -9.51 9.50
CA GLN A 132 3.67 -10.00 8.28
C GLN A 132 2.88 -8.91 7.55
N PHE A 133 2.81 -7.69 8.11
CA PHE A 133 1.95 -6.65 7.57
C PHE A 133 2.57 -6.06 6.29
N PRO A 134 1.85 -6.09 5.15
CA PRO A 134 2.35 -5.48 3.93
C PRO A 134 2.39 -3.96 4.08
N VAL A 135 3.49 -3.36 3.63
CA VAL A 135 3.59 -1.90 3.53
C VAL A 135 3.13 -1.52 2.14
N ASP A 136 1.87 -1.15 2.01
CA ASP A 136 1.30 -0.75 0.72
C ASP A 136 0.82 0.70 0.79
N PHE A 137 1.04 1.46 -0.29
CA PHE A 137 0.38 2.75 -0.42
C PHE A 137 -1.06 2.60 -0.90
N ALA A 138 -1.97 3.39 -0.35
CA ALA A 138 -3.37 3.47 -0.81
C ALA A 138 -3.51 3.94 -2.28
N CYS A 139 -2.44 4.48 -2.88
CA CYS A 139 -2.42 4.96 -4.26
C CYS A 139 -1.78 3.92 -5.20
N PRO A 140 -2.55 3.26 -6.09
CA PRO A 140 -2.04 2.22 -6.98
C PRO A 140 -0.87 2.67 -7.88
N GLY A 141 -0.89 3.94 -8.29
CA GLY A 141 0.17 4.53 -9.11
C GLY A 141 1.52 4.60 -8.39
N VAL A 142 1.52 4.89 -7.09
CA VAL A 142 2.75 4.93 -6.28
C VAL A 142 3.32 3.52 -6.12
N GLU A 143 2.47 2.56 -5.75
CA GLU A 143 2.87 1.18 -5.54
C GLU A 143 3.47 0.57 -6.81
N ALA A 144 2.80 0.76 -7.95
CA ALA A 144 3.30 0.32 -9.24
C ALA A 144 4.65 0.96 -9.61
N ALA A 145 4.86 2.25 -9.30
CA ALA A 145 6.10 2.95 -9.58
C ALA A 145 7.30 2.41 -8.77
N ILE A 146 7.06 2.02 -7.52
CA ILE A 146 8.11 1.58 -6.58
C ILE A 146 8.29 0.06 -6.54
N SER A 147 7.37 -0.71 -7.14
CA SER A 147 7.36 -2.18 -7.17
C SER A 147 8.64 -2.85 -7.70
N THR A 148 9.49 -2.12 -8.43
CA THR A 148 10.75 -2.66 -8.95
C THR A 148 11.94 -1.81 -8.52
N ARG A 149 13.10 -2.46 -8.44
CA ARG A 149 14.38 -1.79 -8.13
C ARG A 149 14.91 -0.89 -9.25
N GLN A 150 14.31 -0.90 -10.45
CA GLN A 150 14.75 -0.01 -11.53
C GLN A 150 14.45 1.46 -11.17
N ASP A 151 15.49 2.29 -11.22
CA ASP A 151 15.46 3.70 -10.79
C ASP A 151 15.30 4.71 -11.94
N SER A 152 14.95 4.22 -13.13
CA SER A 152 14.65 5.08 -14.26
C SER A 152 13.36 5.86 -13.97
N LYS A 153 13.46 7.20 -13.94
CA LYS A 153 12.31 8.11 -13.77
C LYS A 153 11.20 7.80 -14.78
N LYS A 154 11.57 7.52 -16.02
CA LYS A 154 10.65 7.16 -17.11
C LYS A 154 9.92 5.85 -16.84
N THR A 155 10.62 4.83 -16.36
CA THR A 155 10.00 3.53 -16.09
C THR A 155 9.09 3.61 -14.87
N ALA A 156 9.48 4.32 -13.82
CA ALA A 156 8.61 4.58 -12.67
C ALA A 156 7.33 5.34 -13.08
N TYR A 157 7.49 6.39 -13.90
CA TYR A 157 6.37 7.15 -14.46
C TYR A 157 5.41 6.27 -15.27
N LEU A 158 5.93 5.46 -16.22
CA LEU A 158 5.09 4.59 -17.06
C LEU A 158 4.33 3.53 -16.26
N ARG A 159 4.94 2.97 -15.20
CA ARG A 159 4.25 2.04 -14.30
C ARG A 159 3.15 2.73 -13.51
N ALA A 160 3.43 3.90 -12.96
CA ALA A 160 2.44 4.71 -12.25
C ALA A 160 1.26 5.06 -13.15
N PHE A 161 1.55 5.53 -14.36
CA PHE A 161 0.57 5.91 -15.36
C PHE A 161 -0.30 4.70 -15.73
N GLY A 162 0.31 3.56 -16.06
CA GLY A 162 -0.44 2.35 -16.41
C GLY A 162 -1.33 1.83 -15.27
N ALA A 163 -0.88 1.91 -14.03
CA ALA A 163 -1.68 1.48 -12.87
C ALA A 163 -2.87 2.41 -12.62
N LEU A 164 -2.69 3.73 -12.81
CA LEU A 164 -3.78 4.70 -12.69
C LEU A 164 -4.81 4.54 -13.80
N LEU A 165 -4.39 4.26 -15.04
CA LEU A 165 -5.31 3.96 -16.14
C LEU A 165 -6.15 2.72 -15.86
N LYS A 166 -5.52 1.63 -15.39
CA LYS A 166 -6.25 0.42 -14.99
C LYS A 166 -7.25 0.68 -13.87
N TYR A 167 -6.88 1.52 -12.90
CA TYR A 167 -7.77 1.92 -11.81
C TYR A 167 -8.99 2.71 -12.34
N SER A 168 -8.82 3.48 -13.40
CA SER A 168 -9.88 4.18 -14.13
C SER A 168 -10.59 3.31 -15.18
N SER A 169 -10.43 1.99 -15.15
CA SER A 169 -11.04 1.03 -16.10
C SER A 169 -10.60 1.21 -17.57
N ILE A 170 -9.46 1.86 -17.82
CA ILE A 170 -8.87 1.97 -19.16
C ILE A 170 -7.90 0.80 -19.37
N ASN A 171 -8.17 0.00 -20.40
CA ASN A 171 -7.30 -1.11 -20.79
C ASN A 171 -6.01 -0.62 -21.44
N LEU A 172 -4.89 -1.29 -21.13
CA LEU A 172 -3.57 -0.97 -21.70
C LEU A 172 -3.39 -1.66 -23.06
N SER A 173 -4.17 -1.25 -24.04
CA SER A 173 -4.03 -1.64 -25.44
C SER A 173 -2.71 -1.15 -26.05
N ALA A 174 -2.36 -1.63 -27.24
CA ALA A 174 -1.17 -1.15 -27.95
C ALA A 174 -1.24 0.38 -28.27
N PRO A 175 -2.37 0.94 -28.72
CA PRO A 175 -2.51 2.39 -28.89
C PRO A 175 -2.36 3.18 -27.59
N VAL A 176 -2.99 2.74 -26.48
CA VAL A 176 -2.86 3.38 -25.17
C VAL A 176 -1.41 3.35 -24.69
N VAL A 177 -0.73 2.21 -24.75
CA VAL A 177 0.67 2.08 -24.33
C VAL A 177 1.59 2.97 -25.18
N ARG A 178 1.34 3.05 -26.50
CA ARG A 178 2.09 3.95 -27.39
C ARG A 178 1.86 5.42 -27.02
N ALA A 179 0.61 5.81 -26.79
CA ALA A 179 0.26 7.16 -26.36
C ALA A 179 0.89 7.52 -25.01
N MET A 180 0.93 6.59 -24.06
CA MET A 180 1.61 6.76 -22.78
C MET A 180 3.10 7.02 -22.98
N ALA A 181 3.77 6.27 -23.86
CA ALA A 181 5.20 6.44 -24.13
C ALA A 181 5.52 7.81 -24.77
N ILE A 182 4.69 8.27 -25.71
CA ILE A 182 4.80 9.60 -26.33
C ILE A 182 4.58 10.69 -25.28
N THR A 183 3.52 10.55 -24.48
CA THR A 183 3.18 11.48 -23.39
C THR A 183 4.29 11.55 -22.35
N ALA A 184 4.90 10.41 -22.00
CA ALA A 184 6.01 10.36 -21.07
C ALA A 184 7.26 11.11 -21.56
N ASN A 185 7.57 11.07 -22.86
CA ASN A 185 8.70 11.84 -23.40
C ASN A 185 8.46 13.35 -23.18
N VAL A 186 7.30 13.85 -23.59
CA VAL A 186 6.98 15.28 -23.49
C VAL A 186 6.93 15.77 -22.04
N ILE A 187 6.32 14.98 -21.14
CA ILE A 187 6.12 15.37 -19.75
C ILE A 187 7.40 15.29 -18.91
N LEU A 188 8.30 14.35 -19.23
CA LEU A 188 9.53 14.17 -18.47
C LEU A 188 10.66 15.08 -18.97
N ASP A 189 10.62 15.48 -20.24
CA ASP A 189 11.63 16.35 -20.83
C ASP A 189 11.43 17.84 -20.45
N ASP A 190 10.21 18.25 -20.06
CA ASP A 190 9.90 19.62 -19.65
C ASP A 190 9.29 19.67 -18.24
N VAL A 191 10.12 20.09 -17.28
CA VAL A 191 9.77 20.17 -15.85
C VAL A 191 8.88 21.37 -15.52
N ASP A 192 8.77 22.37 -16.39
CA ASP A 192 7.91 23.53 -16.16
C ASP A 192 6.58 23.43 -16.91
N LEU A 193 6.43 22.40 -17.77
CA LEU A 193 5.23 22.16 -18.54
C LEU A 193 4.04 21.86 -17.64
N SER A 194 3.02 22.71 -17.68
CA SER A 194 1.72 22.41 -17.10
C SER A 194 1.02 21.34 -17.96
N ILE A 195 0.66 20.22 -17.32
CA ILE A 195 -0.02 19.11 -18.02
C ILE A 195 -1.49 19.49 -18.19
N SER A 196 -1.79 20.02 -19.38
CA SER A 196 -3.14 20.30 -19.87
C SER A 196 -3.55 19.29 -20.93
N GLU A 197 -4.85 19.20 -21.19
CA GLU A 197 -5.40 18.43 -22.31
C GLU A 197 -4.78 18.83 -23.65
N ASP A 198 -4.62 20.14 -23.88
CA ASP A 198 -4.02 20.67 -25.09
C ASP A 198 -2.55 20.24 -25.24
N THR A 199 -1.78 20.20 -24.15
CA THR A 199 -0.40 19.70 -24.12
C THR A 199 -0.33 18.24 -24.59
N VAL A 200 -1.18 17.37 -24.02
CA VAL A 200 -1.22 15.93 -24.36
C VAL A 200 -1.69 15.73 -25.81
N ARG A 201 -2.74 16.45 -26.22
CA ARG A 201 -3.24 16.39 -27.60
C ARG A 201 -2.20 16.85 -28.62
N LYS A 202 -1.49 17.95 -28.35
CA LYS A 202 -0.40 18.44 -29.21
C LYS A 202 0.75 17.44 -29.30
N ALA A 203 1.13 16.80 -28.19
CA ALA A 203 2.15 15.75 -28.17
C ALA A 203 1.79 14.58 -29.10
N LEU A 204 0.58 14.04 -28.95
CA LEU A 204 0.09 12.92 -29.75
C LEU A 204 -0.13 13.27 -31.23
N LYS A 205 -0.42 14.54 -31.53
CA LYS A 205 -0.59 15.00 -32.91
C LYS A 205 0.75 15.23 -33.64
N ARG A 206 1.84 15.45 -32.90
CA ARG A 206 3.20 15.72 -33.42
C ARG A 206 4.03 14.46 -33.62
N SER A 207 3.70 13.37 -32.93
CA SER A 207 4.28 12.02 -33.13
C SER A 207 3.72 11.35 -34.37
#